data_AF-A0A1V4UCN0-F1
#
_entry.id   AF-A0A1V4UCN0-F1
#
_cell.length_a   1.000
_cell.length_b   1.000
_cell.length_c   1.000
_cell.angle_alpha   90.00
_cell.angle_beta   90.00
_cell.angle_gamma   90.00
#
_symmetry.space_group_name_H-M   'P 1'
#
loop_
_entity.id
_entity.type
_entity.pdbx_description
1 polymer ?
#
loop_
_entity_poly.entity_id
_entity_poly.type
_entity_poly.pdbx_seq_one_letter_code
_entity_poly.pdbx_strand_id
1 'polypeptide(L)'
;MKCPHCSKDTPSDSEFCLWCGKKLEISGEIRSKLKREIQFPFKKVLIAFIFLFLIGIILNAIVADNFKNANAAFKMIFPGTTIFSHEYPHEGGYTIRGEVGTLSIAQFNNESLYKYFLDNIPKRYQSQSITTYYQQYLNDESQRKAFRNLITEIKSKTDKIDDQARIAINFVQHIPYDINKANQISSNPNSQYPMRYPYQVLYDKKGICSEKSLLTAFLLQELGYGGALFLFEKENHMAVGIKTSSEFDYQSSGYAFVETTRPTIITYSAGDYVGIGKLTSKPEIIAVVDGRSLTNLREEYNDAIEYSELQKMGPTLDSYHFARMQILFDKYGINPEDANKPIFR
;
A
#
# COMPACT_ATOMS: atom_id res chain seq x y z
N MET A 1 -4.46 18.02 -18.26
CA MET A 1 -5.30 17.46 -19.34
C MET A 1 -5.96 16.16 -18.89
N LYS A 2 -7.12 15.78 -19.44
CA LYS A 2 -7.69 14.45 -19.19
C LYS A 2 -7.07 13.43 -20.13
N CYS A 3 -6.62 12.30 -19.60
CA CYS A 3 -6.09 11.22 -20.43
C CYS A 3 -7.21 10.68 -21.37
N PRO A 4 -6.98 10.56 -22.68
CA PRO A 4 -7.97 10.03 -23.63
C PRO A 4 -8.20 8.52 -23.45
N HIS A 5 -7.32 7.81 -22.74
CA HIS A 5 -7.41 6.37 -22.52
C HIS A 5 -8.09 5.96 -21.22
N CYS A 6 -8.01 6.77 -20.16
CA CYS A 6 -8.60 6.44 -18.85
C CYS A 6 -9.36 7.59 -18.18
N SER A 7 -9.47 8.75 -18.84
CA SER A 7 -10.23 9.94 -18.41
C SER A 7 -9.82 10.59 -17.08
N LYS A 8 -8.71 10.15 -16.48
CA LYS A 8 -8.13 10.74 -15.27
C LYS A 8 -7.27 11.97 -15.59
N ASP A 9 -7.22 12.91 -14.66
CA ASP A 9 -6.45 14.14 -14.80
C ASP A 9 -4.95 13.84 -14.76
N THR A 10 -4.25 14.25 -15.80
CA THR A 10 -2.80 14.11 -15.97
C THR A 10 -2.23 15.50 -16.27
N PRO A 11 -1.03 15.89 -15.80
CA PRO A 11 -0.40 17.15 -16.19
C PRO A 11 -0.40 17.33 -17.72
N SER A 12 -0.65 18.55 -18.20
CA SER A 12 -0.84 18.83 -19.63
C SER A 12 0.44 18.69 -20.47
N ASP A 13 1.59 18.60 -19.81
CA ASP A 13 2.92 18.45 -20.38
C ASP A 13 3.46 17.00 -20.28
N SER A 14 2.66 16.04 -19.79
CA SER A 14 3.08 14.64 -19.70
C SER A 14 3.01 13.92 -21.06
N GLU A 15 4.07 13.23 -21.47
CA GLU A 15 4.09 12.40 -22.68
C GLU A 15 3.31 11.08 -22.49
N PHE A 16 3.08 10.64 -21.25
CA PHE A 16 2.31 9.44 -20.91
C PHE A 16 1.33 9.72 -19.78
N CYS A 17 0.24 8.97 -19.72
CA CYS A 17 -0.72 9.08 -18.64
C CYS A 17 -0.14 8.53 -17.34
N LEU A 18 -0.10 9.36 -16.28
CA LEU A 18 0.32 8.95 -14.93
C LEU A 18 -0.49 7.78 -14.36
N TRP A 19 -1.72 7.61 -14.85
CA TRP A 19 -2.61 6.56 -14.41
C TRP A 19 -2.38 5.30 -15.26
N CYS A 20 -2.68 5.33 -16.56
CA CYS A 20 -2.67 4.13 -17.39
C CYS A 20 -1.37 3.83 -18.14
N GLY A 21 -0.33 4.65 -17.97
CA GLY A 21 0.96 4.47 -18.64
C GLY A 21 0.91 4.58 -20.16
N LYS A 22 -0.25 4.87 -20.76
CA LYS A 22 -0.40 5.03 -22.22
C LYS A 22 0.13 6.37 -22.67
N LYS A 23 0.82 6.36 -23.81
CA LYS A 23 1.34 7.55 -24.47
C LYS A 23 0.22 8.52 -24.79
N LEU A 24 0.41 9.79 -24.45
CA LEU A 24 -0.46 10.90 -24.76
C LEU A 24 0.06 11.55 -26.04
N GLU A 25 -0.76 11.59 -27.09
CA GLU A 25 -0.37 12.26 -28.32
C GLU A 25 -0.36 13.78 -28.08
N ILE A 26 0.84 14.36 -27.99
CA ILE A 26 1.01 15.81 -28.10
C ILE A 26 0.81 16.15 -29.58
N SER A 27 -0.28 16.85 -29.91
CA SER A 27 -0.59 17.19 -31.30
C SER A 27 0.46 18.17 -31.85
N GLY A 28 1.37 17.66 -32.69
CA GLY A 28 2.39 18.43 -33.39
C GLY A 28 2.52 18.00 -34.85
N GLU A 29 1.90 18.80 -35.72
CA GLU A 29 2.17 19.03 -37.15
C GLU A 29 2.00 17.91 -38.20
N ILE A 30 1.05 18.20 -39.08
CA ILE A 30 0.81 17.66 -40.42
C ILE A 30 2.06 17.87 -41.31
N ARG A 31 2.56 16.80 -41.95
CA ARG A 31 3.21 16.95 -43.26
C ARG A 31 2.90 15.81 -44.22
N SER A 32 2.13 16.19 -45.23
CA SER A 32 1.64 15.37 -46.33
C SER A 32 2.66 15.23 -47.47
N LYS A 33 2.58 14.07 -48.13
CA LYS A 33 2.81 13.79 -49.56
C LYS A 33 4.23 13.91 -50.13
N LEU A 34 4.71 12.78 -50.64
CA LEU A 34 5.48 12.71 -51.89
C LEU A 34 4.99 11.50 -52.69
N LYS A 35 4.34 11.77 -53.82
CA LYS A 35 4.00 10.81 -54.88
C LYS A 35 5.27 10.52 -55.69
N ARG A 36 5.55 9.25 -55.99
CA ARG A 36 6.27 8.87 -57.21
C ARG A 36 5.71 7.55 -57.73
N GLU A 37 5.31 7.56 -58.99
CA GLU A 37 4.80 6.39 -59.72
C GLU A 37 5.95 5.43 -60.02
N ILE A 38 5.71 4.14 -59.77
CA ILE A 38 6.57 3.04 -60.23
C ILE A 38 5.66 2.02 -60.90
N GLN A 39 5.96 1.67 -62.16
CA GLN A 39 5.28 0.60 -62.89
C GLN A 39 5.61 -0.76 -62.25
N PHE A 40 4.58 -1.55 -61.96
CA PHE A 40 4.66 -2.78 -61.17
C PHE A 40 4.22 -4.03 -61.96
N PRO A 41 5.01 -5.13 -61.95
CA PRO A 41 4.66 -6.37 -62.65
C PRO A 41 3.62 -7.19 -61.89
N PHE A 42 2.38 -7.22 -62.43
CA PHE A 42 1.18 -7.78 -61.78
C PHE A 42 1.32 -9.19 -61.18
N LYS A 43 2.10 -10.10 -61.77
CA LYS A 43 2.21 -11.49 -61.27
C LYS A 43 3.07 -11.65 -60.01
N LYS A 44 4.15 -10.88 -59.86
CA LYS A 44 4.97 -10.90 -58.63
C LYS A 44 4.30 -10.11 -57.50
N VAL A 45 3.56 -9.08 -57.87
CA VAL A 45 2.76 -8.25 -56.98
C VAL A 45 1.59 -9.03 -56.38
N LEU A 46 0.90 -9.85 -57.18
CA LEU A 46 -0.20 -10.67 -56.68
C LEU A 46 0.26 -11.71 -55.65
N ILE A 47 1.40 -12.38 -55.89
CA ILE A 47 1.97 -13.33 -54.92
C ILE A 47 2.43 -12.60 -53.66
N ALA A 48 3.08 -11.44 -53.79
CA ALA A 48 3.47 -10.61 -52.65
C ALA A 48 2.25 -10.10 -51.85
N PHE A 49 1.15 -9.75 -52.52
CA PHE A 49 -0.10 -9.37 -51.86
C PHE A 49 -0.78 -10.52 -51.14
N ILE A 50 -0.79 -11.72 -51.72
CA ILE A 50 -1.31 -12.92 -51.03
C ILE A 50 -0.47 -13.22 -49.79
N PHE A 51 0.86 -13.12 -49.91
CA PHE A 51 1.77 -13.37 -48.80
C PHE A 51 1.65 -12.30 -47.69
N LEU A 52 1.56 -11.02 -48.07
CA LEU A 52 1.32 -9.90 -47.14
C LEU A 52 -0.08 -9.95 -46.51
N PHE A 53 -1.08 -10.43 -47.24
CA PHE A 53 -2.44 -10.63 -46.72
C PHE A 53 -2.48 -11.79 -45.72
N LEU A 54 -1.79 -12.90 -45.98
CA LEU A 54 -1.63 -14.01 -45.03
C LEU A 54 -0.83 -13.59 -43.80
N ILE A 55 0.27 -12.85 -43.97
CA ILE A 55 1.01 -12.24 -42.85
C ILE A 55 0.11 -11.26 -42.09
N GLY A 56 -0.73 -10.49 -42.79
CA GLY A 56 -1.69 -9.56 -42.19
C GLY A 56 -2.79 -10.28 -41.40
N ILE A 57 -3.26 -11.45 -41.85
CA ILE A 57 -4.20 -12.30 -41.12
C ILE A 57 -3.53 -12.91 -39.89
N ILE A 58 -2.29 -13.41 -40.02
CA ILE A 58 -1.52 -13.97 -38.91
C ILE A 58 -1.18 -12.88 -37.88
N LEU A 59 -0.76 -11.69 -38.32
CA LEU A 59 -0.56 -10.53 -37.46
C LEU A 59 -1.86 -10.07 -36.85
N ASN A 60 -2.99 -10.03 -37.56
CA ASN A 60 -4.29 -9.72 -36.97
C ASN A 60 -4.74 -10.80 -35.98
N ALA A 61 -4.44 -12.07 -36.21
CA ALA A 61 -4.74 -13.14 -35.27
C ALA A 61 -3.87 -13.02 -34.02
N ILE A 62 -2.56 -12.78 -34.16
CA ILE A 62 -1.63 -12.52 -33.05
C ILE A 62 -2.00 -11.23 -32.31
N VAL A 63 -2.37 -10.16 -33.02
CA VAL A 63 -2.84 -8.90 -32.45
C VAL A 63 -4.20 -9.09 -31.81
N ALA A 64 -5.11 -9.91 -32.34
CA ALA A 64 -6.41 -10.21 -31.75
C ALA A 64 -6.31 -11.13 -30.53
N ASP A 65 -5.36 -12.07 -30.51
CA ASP A 65 -5.05 -12.89 -29.34
C ASP A 65 -4.34 -12.05 -28.27
N ASN A 66 -3.38 -11.20 -28.68
CA ASN A 66 -2.80 -10.18 -27.82
C ASN A 66 -3.84 -9.14 -27.39
N PHE A 67 -4.87 -8.83 -28.16
CA PHE A 67 -5.97 -7.92 -27.77
C PHE A 67 -6.98 -8.62 -26.89
N LYS A 68 -7.24 -9.93 -27.05
CA LYS A 68 -8.08 -10.71 -26.14
C LYS A 68 -7.37 -10.90 -24.81
N ASN A 69 -6.07 -11.22 -24.82
CA ASN A 69 -5.22 -11.27 -23.63
C ASN A 69 -4.99 -9.88 -23.04
N ALA A 70 -4.84 -8.85 -23.86
CA ALA A 70 -4.77 -7.47 -23.39
C ALA A 70 -6.11 -6.97 -22.89
N ASN A 71 -7.26 -7.44 -23.38
CA ASN A 71 -8.61 -7.13 -22.87
C ASN A 71 -8.95 -7.93 -21.60
N ALA A 72 -8.39 -9.14 -21.44
CA ALA A 72 -8.39 -9.86 -20.17
C ALA A 72 -7.48 -9.16 -19.15
N ALA A 73 -6.32 -8.66 -19.57
CA ALA A 73 -5.46 -7.78 -18.77
C ALA A 73 -6.09 -6.39 -18.53
N PHE A 74 -6.85 -5.85 -19.50
CA PHE A 74 -7.54 -4.56 -19.41
C PHE A 74 -8.75 -4.62 -18.47
N LYS A 75 -9.25 -5.82 -18.16
CA LYS A 75 -10.26 -6.05 -17.13
C LYS A 75 -9.68 -6.04 -15.71
N MET A 76 -8.35 -5.96 -15.54
CA MET A 76 -7.66 -6.04 -14.24
C MET A 76 -6.69 -4.88 -13.93
N ILE A 77 -6.49 -3.93 -14.85
CA ILE A 77 -5.70 -2.71 -14.60
C ILE A 77 -6.74 -1.62 -14.24
N PHE A 78 -7.20 -1.45 -13.00
CA PHE A 78 -6.45 -1.15 -11.78
C PHE A 78 -7.17 -1.64 -10.50
N PRO A 79 -6.45 -2.25 -9.56
CA PRO A 79 -6.78 -2.27 -8.14
C PRO A 79 -6.05 -1.10 -7.42
N GLY A 80 -6.23 0.13 -7.91
CA GLY A 80 -5.46 1.31 -7.46
C GLY A 80 -6.32 2.47 -6.96
N THR A 81 -7.63 2.30 -6.90
CA THR A 81 -8.44 3.05 -5.94
C THR A 81 -8.70 2.11 -4.79
N THR A 82 -8.07 2.35 -3.63
CA THR A 82 -8.92 2.31 -2.44
C THR A 82 -10.15 3.12 -2.79
N ILE A 83 -11.27 2.44 -2.74
CA ILE A 83 -12.62 2.99 -2.81
C ILE A 83 -12.58 4.48 -2.41
N PHE A 84 -12.80 5.35 -3.40
CA PHE A 84 -13.41 6.67 -3.29
C PHE A 84 -12.75 7.75 -2.38
N SER A 85 -12.47 8.91 -2.99
CA SER A 85 -12.80 10.23 -2.44
C SER A 85 -12.61 10.53 -0.94
N HIS A 86 -11.50 10.11 -0.32
CA HIS A 86 -11.25 10.28 1.12
C HIS A 86 -12.10 9.39 2.06
N GLU A 87 -12.79 8.35 1.56
CA GLU A 87 -13.62 7.47 2.38
C GLU A 87 -13.08 6.03 2.42
N TYR A 88 -12.76 5.54 3.63
CA TYR A 88 -12.38 4.14 3.82
C TYR A 88 -13.55 3.20 3.51
N PRO A 89 -13.34 2.12 2.73
CA PRO A 89 -14.42 1.20 2.39
C PRO A 89 -15.09 0.58 3.61
N HIS A 90 -16.41 0.44 3.53
CA HIS A 90 -17.21 -0.29 4.52
C HIS A 90 -16.77 -1.75 4.70
N GLU A 91 -16.15 -2.34 3.69
CA GLU A 91 -15.60 -3.69 3.72
C GLU A 91 -14.07 -3.72 3.78
N GLY A 92 -13.39 -2.62 4.13
CA GLY A 92 -11.95 -2.58 4.41
C GLY A 92 -11.00 -3.29 3.41
N GLY A 93 -10.28 -2.51 2.60
CA GLY A 93 -9.44 -3.06 1.52
C GLY A 93 -8.04 -3.52 1.97
N TYR A 94 -7.47 -4.48 1.24
CA TYR A 94 -6.05 -4.82 1.24
C TYR A 94 -5.58 -5.23 -0.15
N THR A 95 -4.28 -5.14 -0.38
CA THR A 95 -3.56 -5.58 -1.59
C THR A 95 -2.36 -6.41 -1.18
N ILE A 96 -2.29 -7.65 -1.66
CA ILE A 96 -1.11 -8.50 -1.51
C ILE A 96 -0.72 -9.08 -2.86
N ARG A 97 0.54 -8.87 -3.26
CA ARG A 97 1.10 -9.42 -4.51
C ARG A 97 0.30 -9.04 -5.76
N GLY A 98 -0.29 -7.83 -5.76
CA GLY A 98 -1.12 -7.32 -6.86
C GLY A 98 -2.60 -7.71 -6.78
N GLU A 99 -2.96 -8.63 -5.89
CA GLU A 99 -4.33 -9.08 -5.70
C GLU A 99 -5.03 -8.24 -4.63
N VAL A 100 -6.19 -7.68 -4.97
CA VAL A 100 -7.03 -6.92 -4.02
C VAL A 100 -8.08 -7.80 -3.39
N GLY A 101 -8.29 -7.59 -2.09
CA GLY A 101 -9.38 -8.19 -1.35
C GLY A 101 -10.00 -7.23 -0.34
N THR A 102 -11.06 -7.71 0.31
CA THR A 102 -11.82 -6.99 1.33
C THR A 102 -11.95 -7.82 2.61
N LEU A 103 -12.15 -7.14 3.74
CA LEU A 103 -12.43 -7.68 5.06
C LEU A 103 -13.66 -6.99 5.67
N SER A 104 -14.67 -7.75 6.05
CA SER A 104 -15.85 -7.19 6.68
C SER A 104 -15.51 -6.51 8.01
N ILE A 105 -15.80 -5.21 8.09
CA ILE A 105 -15.68 -4.42 9.32
C ILE A 105 -17.04 -3.97 9.85
N ALA A 106 -18.15 -4.47 9.29
CA ALA A 106 -19.49 -4.07 9.71
C ALA A 106 -19.76 -4.36 11.20
N GLN A 107 -19.12 -5.38 11.78
CA GLN A 107 -19.21 -5.68 13.21
C GLN A 107 -18.61 -4.61 14.12
N PHE A 108 -17.80 -3.69 13.59
CA PHE A 108 -17.18 -2.60 14.34
C PHE A 108 -18.05 -1.34 14.39
N ASN A 109 -19.36 -1.46 14.15
CA ASN A 109 -20.34 -0.36 14.32
C ASN A 109 -21.16 -0.49 15.62
N ASN A 110 -20.62 -1.12 16.67
CA ASN A 110 -21.30 -1.24 17.96
C ASN A 110 -21.00 -0.01 18.84
N GLU A 111 -21.99 0.89 18.93
CA GLU A 111 -21.91 2.14 19.71
C GLU A 111 -21.72 1.90 21.20
N SER A 112 -22.36 0.88 21.78
CA SER A 112 -22.21 0.57 23.21
C SER A 112 -20.77 0.15 23.54
N LEU A 113 -20.14 -0.64 22.68
CA LEU A 113 -18.75 -1.04 22.84
C LEU A 113 -17.80 0.13 22.57
N TYR A 114 -18.10 1.00 21.61
CA TYR A 114 -17.35 2.24 21.39
C TYR A 114 -17.39 3.14 22.62
N LYS A 115 -18.57 3.34 23.22
CA LYS A 115 -18.75 4.11 24.46
C LYS A 115 -18.00 3.49 25.64
N TYR A 116 -18.01 2.17 25.76
CA TYR A 116 -17.21 1.47 26.77
C TYR A 116 -15.72 1.89 26.68
N PHE A 117 -15.13 1.95 25.49
CA PHE A 117 -13.74 2.36 25.33
C PHE A 117 -13.50 3.86 25.60
N LEU A 118 -14.48 4.73 25.31
CA LEU A 118 -14.40 6.13 25.72
C LEU A 118 -14.39 6.29 27.24
N ASP A 119 -15.18 5.49 27.94
CA ASP A 119 -15.31 5.56 29.40
C ASP A 119 -14.13 4.86 30.12
N ASN A 120 -13.35 4.02 29.42
CA ASN A 120 -12.26 3.20 29.98
C ASN A 120 -10.88 3.49 29.37
N ILE A 121 -10.59 4.76 29.03
CA ILE A 121 -9.28 5.14 28.48
C ILE A 121 -8.15 4.83 29.50
N PRO A 122 -7.12 4.05 29.11
CA PRO A 122 -5.98 3.74 29.96
C PRO A 122 -5.24 5.01 30.39
N LYS A 123 -4.91 5.06 31.68
CA LYS A 123 -4.07 6.13 32.25
C LYS A 123 -2.62 5.65 32.29
N ARG A 124 -1.70 6.54 31.91
CA ARG A 124 -0.26 6.33 32.11
C ARG A 124 0.15 6.89 33.46
N TYR A 125 0.65 6.03 34.35
CA TYR A 125 1.21 6.46 35.63
C TYR A 125 2.73 6.62 35.51
N GLN A 126 3.32 7.59 36.23
CA GLN A 126 4.78 7.85 36.16
C GLN A 126 5.62 6.64 36.58
N SER A 127 5.12 5.82 37.50
CA SER A 127 5.79 4.60 37.98
C SER A 127 5.65 3.40 37.03
N GLN A 128 4.85 3.53 35.98
CA GLN A 128 4.54 2.43 35.06
C GLN A 128 5.48 2.45 33.85
N SER A 129 5.99 1.28 33.47
CA SER A 129 6.74 1.14 32.22
C SER A 129 5.85 1.46 31.01
N ILE A 130 6.46 1.98 29.95
CA ILE A 130 5.74 2.26 28.72
C ILE A 130 5.15 0.99 28.07
N THR A 131 5.82 -0.15 28.24
CA THR A 131 5.31 -1.48 27.85
C THR A 131 3.98 -1.78 28.53
N THR A 132 3.91 -1.64 29.86
CA THR A 132 2.67 -1.90 30.59
C THR A 132 1.57 -0.90 30.21
N TYR A 133 1.93 0.33 29.85
CA TYR A 133 0.97 1.30 29.33
C TYR A 133 0.29 0.82 28.04
N TYR A 134 1.07 0.43 27.03
CA TYR A 134 0.51 -0.06 25.75
C TYR A 134 -0.20 -1.42 25.87
N GLN A 135 0.27 -2.30 26.77
CA GLN A 135 -0.40 -3.58 27.02
C GLN A 135 -1.85 -3.42 27.50
N GLN A 136 -2.20 -2.31 28.18
CA GLN A 136 -3.59 -2.02 28.55
C GLN A 136 -4.50 -1.83 27.33
N TYR A 137 -3.98 -1.26 26.24
CA TYR A 137 -4.73 -1.10 24.98
C TYR A 137 -4.82 -2.40 24.18
N LEU A 138 -3.91 -3.36 24.41
CA LEU A 138 -3.80 -4.58 23.59
C LEU A 138 -4.50 -5.78 24.25
N ASN A 139 -4.56 -5.82 25.58
CA ASN A 139 -5.06 -6.97 26.34
C ASN A 139 -6.52 -6.85 26.81
N ASP A 140 -7.28 -5.88 26.30
CA ASP A 140 -8.72 -5.80 26.59
C ASP A 140 -9.50 -6.98 25.97
N GLU A 141 -10.27 -7.69 26.79
CA GLU A 141 -11.05 -8.87 26.37
C GLU A 141 -12.26 -8.53 25.50
N SER A 142 -12.84 -7.34 25.70
CA SER A 142 -14.04 -6.91 24.96
C SER A 142 -13.71 -6.68 23.49
N GLN A 143 -12.57 -6.04 23.19
CA GLN A 143 -12.11 -5.95 21.80
C GLN A 143 -11.69 -7.31 21.26
N ARG A 144 -10.99 -8.17 22.03
CA ARG A 144 -10.62 -9.52 21.56
C ARG A 144 -11.84 -10.29 21.09
N LYS A 145 -12.94 -10.23 21.84
CA LYS A 145 -14.22 -10.81 21.43
C LYS A 145 -14.76 -10.20 20.13
N ALA A 146 -14.71 -8.87 19.97
CA ALA A 146 -15.17 -8.18 18.77
C ALA A 146 -14.33 -8.54 17.52
N PHE A 147 -13.04 -8.79 17.68
CA PHE A 147 -12.13 -9.11 16.59
C PHE A 147 -12.18 -10.56 16.12
N ARG A 148 -12.80 -11.49 16.87
CA ARG A 148 -12.82 -12.93 16.51
C ARG A 148 -13.29 -13.20 15.07
N ASN A 149 -14.33 -12.49 14.62
CA ASN A 149 -14.86 -12.67 13.27
C ASN A 149 -13.89 -12.15 12.21
N LEU A 150 -13.25 -11.00 12.45
CA LEU A 150 -12.25 -10.44 11.54
C LEU A 150 -11.02 -11.35 11.45
N ILE A 151 -10.54 -11.88 12.58
CA ILE A 151 -9.40 -12.82 12.59
C ILE A 151 -9.74 -14.12 11.87
N THR A 152 -10.97 -14.62 12.04
CA THR A 152 -11.46 -15.81 11.32
C THR A 152 -11.54 -15.53 9.82
N GLU A 153 -12.02 -14.35 9.44
CA GLU A 153 -12.10 -13.93 8.05
C GLU A 153 -10.71 -13.82 7.41
N ILE A 154 -9.75 -13.15 8.06
CA ILE A 154 -8.36 -13.07 7.57
C ILE A 154 -7.79 -14.46 7.32
N LYS A 155 -7.97 -15.38 8.28
CA LYS A 155 -7.52 -16.79 8.16
C LYS A 155 -8.19 -17.52 6.99
N SER A 156 -9.43 -17.16 6.65
CA SER A 156 -10.16 -17.77 5.53
C SER A 156 -9.74 -17.27 4.15
N LYS A 157 -9.04 -16.13 4.05
CA LYS A 157 -8.59 -15.58 2.75
C LYS A 157 -7.42 -16.37 2.15
N THR A 158 -6.66 -17.08 2.97
CA THR A 158 -5.46 -17.82 2.52
C THR A 158 -5.02 -18.86 3.55
N ASP A 159 -4.59 -20.03 3.07
CA ASP A 159 -3.98 -21.08 3.89
C ASP A 159 -2.51 -20.78 4.25
N LYS A 160 -1.88 -19.81 3.56
CA LYS A 160 -0.51 -19.39 3.85
C LYS A 160 -0.52 -18.47 5.06
N ILE A 161 -0.03 -18.99 6.19
CA ILE A 161 -0.04 -18.29 7.48
C ILE A 161 0.69 -16.93 7.40
N ASP A 162 1.81 -16.83 6.68
CA ASP A 162 2.52 -15.55 6.52
C ASP A 162 1.73 -14.54 5.68
N ASP A 163 0.92 -15.00 4.73
CA ASP A 163 0.04 -14.12 3.96
C ASP A 163 -1.12 -13.60 4.82
N GLN A 164 -1.57 -14.33 5.85
CA GLN A 164 -2.54 -13.81 6.82
C GLN A 164 -2.01 -12.57 7.57
N ALA A 165 -0.72 -12.58 7.94
CA ALA A 165 -0.06 -11.42 8.55
C ALA A 165 0.08 -10.27 7.54
N ARG A 166 0.45 -10.55 6.28
CA ARG A 166 0.53 -9.54 5.21
C ARG A 166 -0.82 -8.88 4.94
N ILE A 167 -1.89 -9.67 4.90
CA ILE A 167 -3.27 -9.18 4.78
C ILE A 167 -3.59 -8.24 5.93
N ALA A 168 -3.33 -8.65 7.18
CA ALA A 168 -3.61 -7.82 8.35
C ALA A 168 -2.81 -6.50 8.34
N ILE A 169 -1.50 -6.56 8.05
CA ILE A 169 -0.64 -5.38 7.96
C ILE A 169 -1.15 -4.43 6.88
N ASN A 170 -1.34 -4.94 5.66
CA ASN A 170 -1.71 -4.11 4.52
C ASN A 170 -3.14 -3.57 4.63
N PHE A 171 -4.06 -4.33 5.22
CA PHE A 171 -5.38 -3.84 5.60
C PHE A 171 -5.31 -2.63 6.54
N VAL A 172 -4.47 -2.69 7.57
CA VAL A 172 -4.31 -1.54 8.48
C VAL A 172 -3.62 -0.38 7.78
N GLN A 173 -2.65 -0.64 6.91
CA GLN A 173 -2.00 0.39 6.10
C GLN A 173 -3.00 1.19 5.25
N HIS A 174 -4.05 0.53 4.74
CA HIS A 174 -5.12 1.17 3.96
C HIS A 174 -6.15 1.94 4.79
N ILE A 175 -6.14 1.86 6.13
CA ILE A 175 -6.99 2.69 6.98
C ILE A 175 -6.51 4.16 6.89
N PRO A 176 -7.37 5.16 6.64
CA PRO A 176 -6.97 6.55 6.57
C PRO A 176 -6.18 7.06 7.77
N TYR A 177 -5.18 7.90 7.49
CA TYR A 177 -4.45 8.62 8.53
C TYR A 177 -5.30 9.79 9.07
N ASP A 178 -5.45 9.89 10.40
CA ASP A 178 -6.20 10.98 11.04
C ASP A 178 -5.33 12.26 11.13
N ILE A 179 -5.12 12.91 9.98
CA ILE A 179 -4.27 14.11 9.86
C ILE A 179 -4.77 15.26 10.74
N ASN A 180 -6.09 15.36 10.93
CA ASN A 180 -6.69 16.38 11.79
C ASN A 180 -6.26 16.18 13.24
N LYS A 181 -6.36 14.95 13.75
CA LYS A 181 -5.90 14.62 15.10
C LYS A 181 -4.39 14.79 15.25
N ALA A 182 -3.61 14.37 14.25
CA ALA A 182 -2.16 14.55 14.26
C ALA A 182 -1.77 16.04 14.34
N ASN A 183 -2.36 16.88 13.49
CA ASN A 183 -2.13 18.32 13.50
C ASN A 183 -2.54 18.97 14.82
N GLN A 184 -3.66 18.54 15.39
CA GLN A 184 -4.14 19.02 16.69
C GLN A 184 -3.17 18.71 17.82
N ILE A 185 -2.64 17.48 17.89
CA ILE A 185 -1.62 17.07 18.87
C ILE A 185 -0.35 17.90 18.67
N SER A 186 0.12 18.08 17.44
CA SER A 186 1.31 18.87 17.15
C SER A 186 1.14 20.35 17.48
N SER A 187 -0.05 20.90 17.26
CA SER A 187 -0.34 22.33 17.52
C SER A 187 -0.57 22.63 19.00
N ASN A 188 -0.97 21.63 19.78
CA ASN A 188 -1.14 21.76 21.22
C ASN A 188 -0.67 20.48 21.95
N PRO A 189 0.64 20.37 22.21
CA PRO A 189 1.22 19.18 22.87
C PRO A 189 0.69 18.96 24.29
N ASN A 190 0.14 20.01 24.92
CA ASN A 190 -0.44 19.94 26.26
C ASN A 190 -1.91 19.49 26.25
N SER A 191 -2.54 19.41 25.07
CA SER A 191 -3.91 18.91 24.94
C SER A 191 -3.94 17.40 25.12
N GLN A 192 -4.79 16.94 26.03
CA GLN A 192 -5.02 15.51 26.21
C GLN A 192 -5.93 14.99 25.09
N TYR A 193 -5.30 14.53 24.01
CA TYR A 193 -5.99 13.73 23.00
C TYR A 193 -5.88 12.25 23.38
N PRO A 194 -6.97 11.60 23.82
CA PRO A 194 -6.90 10.21 24.23
C PRO A 194 -6.58 9.34 23.01
N MET A 195 -5.71 8.36 23.22
CA MET A 195 -5.37 7.36 22.21
C MET A 195 -6.56 6.42 22.01
N ARG A 196 -6.87 6.09 20.76
CA ARG A 196 -7.91 5.11 20.43
C ARG A 196 -7.44 3.68 20.72
N TYR A 197 -8.35 2.85 21.19
CA TYR A 197 -8.20 1.39 21.15
C TYR A 197 -8.20 0.87 19.70
N PRO A 198 -7.57 -0.30 19.43
CA PRO A 198 -7.71 -1.01 18.16
C PRO A 198 -9.14 -1.09 17.63
N TYR A 199 -10.11 -1.38 18.50
CA TYR A 199 -11.53 -1.39 18.14
C TYR A 199 -12.02 -0.03 17.61
N GLN A 200 -11.66 1.07 18.29
CA GLN A 200 -12.10 2.42 17.92
C GLN A 200 -11.48 2.89 16.61
N VAL A 201 -10.27 2.43 16.26
CA VAL A 201 -9.65 2.72 14.95
C VAL A 201 -10.49 2.13 13.81
N LEU A 202 -11.06 0.93 13.98
CA LEU A 202 -11.95 0.32 13.00
C LEU A 202 -13.35 0.94 13.00
N TYR A 203 -13.88 1.31 14.18
CA TYR A 203 -15.15 2.03 14.30
C TYR A 203 -15.09 3.40 13.57
N ASP A 204 -14.07 4.20 13.88
CA ASP A 204 -13.87 5.53 13.29
C ASP A 204 -13.31 5.47 11.87
N LYS A 205 -12.81 4.31 11.45
CA LYS A 205 -12.16 4.04 10.16
C LYS A 205 -10.99 4.97 9.87
N LYS A 206 -10.24 5.34 10.91
CA LYS A 206 -9.04 6.20 10.82
C LYS A 206 -8.20 6.11 12.10
N GLY A 207 -6.92 6.47 12.00
CA GLY A 207 -6.05 6.61 13.17
C GLY A 207 -4.75 7.34 12.86
N ILE A 208 -4.02 7.76 13.91
CA ILE A 208 -2.65 8.28 13.77
C ILE A 208 -1.61 7.13 13.87
N CYS A 209 -0.32 7.44 13.77
CA CYS A 209 0.78 6.45 13.70
C CYS A 209 0.76 5.45 14.88
N SER A 210 0.56 5.94 16.10
CA SER A 210 0.48 5.10 17.30
C SER A 210 -0.76 4.22 17.34
N GLU A 211 -1.93 4.75 16.97
CA GLU A 211 -3.20 4.02 16.97
C GLU A 211 -3.21 2.90 15.92
N LYS A 212 -2.70 3.18 14.72
CA LYS A 212 -2.57 2.20 13.63
C LYS A 212 -1.50 1.15 13.95
N SER A 213 -0.42 1.54 14.63
CA SER A 213 0.59 0.59 15.12
C SER A 213 0.04 -0.34 16.20
N LEU A 214 -0.76 0.16 17.14
CA LEU A 214 -1.45 -0.67 18.12
C LEU A 214 -2.43 -1.65 17.48
N LEU A 215 -3.23 -1.20 16.52
CA LEU A 215 -4.14 -2.09 15.78
C LEU A 215 -3.36 -3.19 15.03
N THR A 216 -2.26 -2.83 14.37
CA THR A 216 -1.42 -3.82 13.67
C THR A 216 -0.79 -4.81 14.64
N ALA A 217 -0.20 -4.36 15.74
CA ALA A 217 0.38 -5.22 16.77
C ALA A 217 -0.67 -6.15 17.40
N PHE A 218 -1.87 -5.64 17.65
CA PHE A 218 -3.01 -6.43 18.14
C PHE A 218 -3.39 -7.55 17.16
N LEU A 219 -3.57 -7.22 15.87
CA LEU A 219 -3.92 -8.22 14.86
C LEU A 219 -2.83 -9.29 14.71
N LEU A 220 -1.56 -8.89 14.73
CA LEU A 220 -0.43 -9.83 14.68
C LEU A 220 -0.40 -10.76 15.90
N GLN A 221 -0.68 -10.24 17.09
CA GLN A 221 -0.82 -11.03 18.30
C GLN A 221 -1.95 -12.07 18.17
N GLU A 222 -3.13 -11.67 17.70
CA GLU A 222 -4.28 -12.57 17.50
C GLU A 222 -4.05 -13.62 16.39
N LEU A 223 -3.17 -13.31 15.43
CA LEU A 223 -2.70 -14.25 14.41
C LEU A 223 -1.54 -15.14 14.89
N GLY A 224 -1.01 -14.90 16.10
CA GLY A 224 0.04 -15.70 16.72
C GLY A 224 1.47 -15.37 16.27
N TYR A 225 1.69 -14.14 15.80
CA TYR A 225 3.01 -13.60 15.45
C TYR A 225 3.65 -12.86 16.61
N GLY A 226 4.98 -12.96 16.69
CA GLY A 226 5.76 -12.10 17.57
C GLY A 226 5.73 -10.67 17.04
N GLY A 227 5.30 -9.74 17.88
CA GLY A 227 5.14 -8.33 17.52
C GLY A 227 5.80 -7.40 18.53
N ALA A 228 6.26 -6.26 18.06
CA ALA A 228 6.79 -5.17 18.88
C ALA A 228 6.28 -3.82 18.38
N LEU A 229 6.20 -2.83 19.26
CA LEU A 229 6.07 -1.43 18.87
C LEU A 229 7.47 -0.82 18.80
N PHE A 230 7.72 -0.03 17.75
CA PHE A 230 8.93 0.76 17.60
C PHE A 230 8.58 2.22 17.86
N LEU A 231 8.99 2.72 19.03
CA LEU A 231 8.74 4.09 19.43
C LEU A 231 9.95 4.98 19.12
N PHE A 232 9.80 5.88 18.17
CA PHE A 232 10.80 6.87 17.80
C PHE A 232 10.47 8.19 18.51
N GLU A 233 10.93 8.34 19.74
CA GLU A 233 10.58 9.49 20.58
C GLU A 233 10.98 10.83 19.96
N LYS A 234 12.19 10.90 19.39
CA LYS A 234 12.72 12.12 18.76
C LYS A 234 11.85 12.59 17.61
N GLU A 235 11.36 11.64 16.82
CA GLU A 235 10.52 11.89 15.65
C GLU A 235 9.03 11.90 15.99
N ASN A 236 8.63 11.67 17.25
CA ASN A 236 7.23 11.51 17.66
C ASN A 236 6.46 10.54 16.73
N HIS A 237 7.11 9.43 16.38
CA HIS A 237 6.58 8.44 15.45
C HIS A 237 6.52 7.05 16.09
N MET A 238 5.56 6.25 15.64
CA MET A 238 5.44 4.86 16.03
C MET A 238 5.24 3.99 14.80
N ALA A 239 6.00 2.90 14.76
CA ALA A 239 5.89 1.84 13.78
C ALA A 239 5.75 0.48 14.49
N VAL A 240 5.67 -0.60 13.72
CA VAL A 240 5.57 -1.97 14.24
C VAL A 240 6.79 -2.77 13.82
N GLY A 241 7.27 -3.62 14.71
CA GLY A 241 8.19 -4.70 14.42
C GLY A 241 7.43 -6.02 14.33
N ILE A 242 7.64 -6.80 13.27
CA ILE A 242 7.19 -8.20 13.21
C ILE A 242 8.40 -9.14 13.28
N LYS A 243 8.36 -10.13 14.17
CA LYS A 243 9.50 -10.99 14.47
C LYS A 243 9.98 -11.69 13.19
N THR A 244 11.28 -11.74 12.96
CA THR A 244 11.88 -12.30 11.73
C THR A 244 13.27 -12.88 12.00
N SER A 245 13.93 -13.41 10.97
CA SER A 245 15.35 -13.76 11.02
C SER A 245 16.24 -12.51 10.93
N SER A 246 17.43 -12.56 11.51
CA SER A 246 18.40 -11.44 11.52
C SER A 246 18.76 -10.88 10.14
N GLU A 247 18.55 -11.65 9.08
CA GLU A 247 18.75 -11.20 7.70
C GLU A 247 17.81 -10.05 7.28
N PHE A 248 16.59 -10.01 7.82
CA PHE A 248 15.55 -9.05 7.42
C PHE A 248 15.16 -8.11 8.56
N ASP A 249 15.88 -8.15 9.67
CA ASP A 249 15.54 -7.35 10.83
C ASP A 249 15.98 -5.89 10.68
N TYR A 250 15.28 -5.03 11.39
CA TYR A 250 15.58 -3.61 11.45
C TYR A 250 16.65 -3.38 12.52
N GLN A 251 17.85 -3.02 12.09
CA GLN A 251 18.96 -2.63 12.99
C GLN A 251 19.27 -3.67 14.09
N SER A 252 19.29 -4.97 13.75
CA SER A 252 19.57 -6.06 14.70
C SER A 252 18.55 -6.14 15.86
N SER A 253 17.31 -5.71 15.61
CA SER A 253 16.23 -5.77 16.60
C SER A 253 15.61 -7.16 16.78
N GLY A 254 15.81 -8.08 15.83
CA GLY A 254 15.04 -9.33 15.72
C GLY A 254 13.65 -9.16 15.10
N TYR A 255 13.27 -7.96 14.66
CA TYR A 255 11.99 -7.66 14.03
C TYR A 255 12.17 -6.93 12.70
N ALA A 256 11.40 -7.28 11.66
CA ALA A 256 11.29 -6.53 10.42
C ALA A 256 10.47 -5.25 10.67
N PHE A 257 10.89 -4.14 10.06
CA PHE A 257 10.18 -2.87 10.16
C PHE A 257 8.86 -2.90 9.37
N VAL A 258 7.78 -2.42 9.99
CA VAL A 258 6.45 -2.30 9.40
C VAL A 258 5.93 -0.89 9.65
N GLU A 259 5.86 -0.09 8.59
CA GLU A 259 5.15 1.18 8.59
C GLU A 259 3.65 0.94 8.41
N THR A 260 2.82 1.64 9.20
CA THR A 260 1.37 1.42 9.24
C THR A 260 0.56 2.62 8.74
N THR A 261 1.16 3.80 8.58
CA THR A 261 0.49 5.05 8.23
C THR A 261 0.02 5.14 6.78
N ARG A 262 0.59 4.32 5.89
CA ARG A 262 0.20 4.20 4.48
C ARG A 262 0.60 2.83 3.93
N PRO A 263 0.03 2.39 2.80
CA PRO A 263 0.48 1.19 2.10
C PRO A 263 1.95 1.30 1.72
N THR A 264 2.74 0.32 2.15
CA THR A 264 4.17 0.21 1.82
C THR A 264 4.69 -1.20 2.12
N ILE A 265 5.94 -1.43 1.76
CA ILE A 265 6.58 -2.74 1.78
C ILE A 265 7.07 -3.08 3.19
N ILE A 266 6.82 -4.29 3.67
CA ILE A 266 7.47 -4.77 4.91
C ILE A 266 8.98 -4.71 4.71
N THR A 267 9.73 -4.31 5.74
CA THR A 267 11.18 -3.99 5.73
C THR A 267 11.55 -2.62 5.15
N TYR A 268 10.64 -1.91 4.47
CA TYR A 268 10.93 -0.57 3.98
C TYR A 268 10.85 0.47 5.11
N SER A 269 12.01 1.00 5.52
CA SER A 269 12.12 1.99 6.59
C SER A 269 12.71 3.35 6.13
N ALA A 270 12.90 3.54 4.83
CA ALA A 270 13.57 4.73 4.27
C ALA A 270 12.60 5.85 3.86
N GLY A 271 11.33 5.75 4.26
CA GLY A 271 10.26 6.68 3.86
C GLY A 271 10.38 8.07 4.48
N ASP A 272 9.61 9.01 3.90
CA ASP A 272 9.30 10.31 4.50
C ASP A 272 7.93 10.21 5.21
N TYR A 273 7.94 10.16 6.53
CA TYR A 273 6.78 9.83 7.35
C TYR A 273 5.90 11.08 7.57
N VAL A 274 4.58 10.88 7.47
CA VAL A 274 3.58 11.97 7.43
C VAL A 274 3.78 12.92 8.62
N GLY A 275 4.16 14.17 8.32
CA GLY A 275 4.35 15.25 9.30
C GLY A 275 5.67 15.20 10.07
N ILE A 276 6.58 14.27 9.77
CA ILE A 276 7.77 13.98 10.57
C ILE A 276 9.08 14.05 9.78
N GLY A 277 9.11 13.64 8.50
CA GLY A 277 10.37 13.54 7.76
C GLY A 277 10.96 12.12 7.81
N LYS A 278 12.30 12.01 7.81
CA LYS A 278 13.00 10.71 7.91
C LYS A 278 13.24 10.30 9.36
N LEU A 279 13.18 9.01 9.65
CA LEU A 279 13.59 8.46 10.94
C LEU A 279 15.12 8.46 11.05
N THR A 280 15.64 9.09 12.10
CA THR A 280 17.10 9.23 12.34
C THR A 280 17.54 8.61 13.67
N SER A 281 16.61 8.45 14.62
CA SER A 281 16.89 7.84 15.92
C SER A 281 16.75 6.32 15.90
N LYS A 282 17.27 5.67 16.95
CA LYS A 282 16.95 4.27 17.24
C LYS A 282 15.65 4.22 18.04
N PRO A 283 14.71 3.33 17.72
CA PRO A 283 13.47 3.23 18.47
C PRO A 283 13.69 2.56 19.84
N GLU A 284 12.86 2.92 20.82
CA GLU A 284 12.58 2.03 21.93
C GLU A 284 11.72 0.86 21.42
N ILE A 285 12.19 -0.36 21.65
CA ILE A 285 11.50 -1.58 21.20
C ILE A 285 10.67 -2.12 22.36
N ILE A 286 9.36 -2.07 22.19
CA ILE A 286 8.38 -2.55 23.16
C ILE A 286 7.83 -3.87 22.65
N ALA A 287 8.41 -4.98 23.09
CA ALA A 287 7.89 -6.31 22.76
C ALA A 287 6.47 -6.47 23.31
N VAL A 288 5.51 -6.69 22.42
CA VAL A 288 4.09 -6.80 22.78
C VAL A 288 3.76 -8.22 23.21
N VAL A 289 4.16 -9.18 22.38
CA VAL A 289 3.94 -10.61 22.60
C VAL A 289 5.03 -11.39 21.87
N ASP A 290 5.48 -12.50 22.45
CA ASP A 290 6.27 -13.46 21.70
C ASP A 290 5.37 -14.31 20.80
N GLY A 291 5.96 -14.87 19.75
CA GLY A 291 5.21 -15.68 18.80
C GLY A 291 6.08 -16.15 17.65
N ARG A 292 5.42 -16.61 16.59
CA ARG A 292 6.14 -17.07 15.38
C ARG A 292 6.77 -15.88 14.65
N SER A 293 7.84 -16.17 13.94
CA SER A 293 8.44 -15.23 13.01
C SER A 293 7.66 -15.21 11.70
N LEU A 294 7.56 -14.04 11.06
CA LEU A 294 7.20 -13.94 9.66
C LEU A 294 8.36 -14.49 8.83
N THR A 295 8.06 -15.45 7.96
CA THR A 295 9.06 -16.07 7.10
C THR A 295 8.90 -15.62 5.64
N ASN A 296 9.85 -16.00 4.79
CA ASN A 296 9.82 -15.72 3.34
C ASN A 296 9.79 -14.22 2.99
N LEU A 297 10.58 -13.40 3.68
CA LEU A 297 10.65 -11.95 3.48
C LEU A 297 11.61 -11.51 2.37
N ARG A 298 12.32 -12.44 1.71
CA ARG A 298 13.33 -12.11 0.69
C ARG A 298 12.80 -11.19 -0.40
N GLU A 299 11.60 -11.48 -0.86
CA GLU A 299 10.97 -10.73 -1.95
C GLU A 299 10.62 -9.31 -1.50
N GLU A 300 9.94 -9.15 -0.36
CA GLU A 300 9.67 -7.82 0.21
C GLU A 300 10.95 -7.04 0.50
N TYR A 301 11.99 -7.72 0.98
CA TYR A 301 13.28 -7.11 1.28
C TYR A 301 13.97 -6.57 0.03
N ASN A 302 14.03 -7.37 -1.04
CA ASN A 302 14.60 -6.94 -2.31
C ASN A 302 13.77 -5.82 -2.95
N ASP A 303 12.44 -5.93 -2.89
CA ASP A 303 11.53 -4.91 -3.40
C ASP A 303 11.64 -3.60 -2.61
N ALA A 304 11.83 -3.66 -1.28
CA ALA A 304 12.08 -2.49 -0.45
C ALA A 304 13.40 -1.79 -0.79
N ILE A 305 14.44 -2.56 -1.13
CA ILE A 305 15.71 -2.01 -1.64
C ILE A 305 15.48 -1.32 -2.99
N GLU A 306 14.84 -2.00 -3.95
CA GLU A 306 14.53 -1.42 -5.25
C GLU A 306 13.68 -0.15 -5.11
N TYR A 307 12.64 -0.20 -4.28
CA TYR A 307 11.78 0.94 -4.00
C TYR A 307 12.56 2.12 -3.41
N SER A 308 13.52 1.85 -2.52
CA SER A 308 14.39 2.89 -1.96
C SER A 308 15.32 3.49 -3.01
N GLU A 309 15.87 2.71 -3.93
CA GLU A 309 16.75 3.22 -4.98
C GLU A 309 15.96 4.06 -5.99
N LEU A 310 14.77 3.60 -6.40
CA LEU A 310 13.88 4.34 -7.30
C LEU A 310 13.49 5.71 -6.70
N GLN A 311 13.23 5.79 -5.39
CA GLN A 311 12.93 7.07 -4.74
C GLN A 311 14.14 8.03 -4.68
N LYS A 312 15.37 7.51 -4.60
CA LYS A 312 16.58 8.34 -4.58
C LYS A 312 16.89 8.99 -5.94
N MET A 313 16.37 8.43 -7.03
CA MET A 313 16.51 9.00 -8.38
C MET A 313 15.78 10.34 -8.53
N GLY A 314 14.93 10.70 -7.57
CA GLY A 314 14.17 11.93 -7.57
C GLY A 314 12.83 11.79 -8.29
N PRO A 315 12.14 12.91 -8.59
CA PRO A 315 10.80 12.83 -9.12
C PRO A 315 10.77 12.27 -10.55
N THR A 316 11.83 12.45 -11.33
CA THR A 316 11.84 12.07 -12.74
C THR A 316 12.57 10.75 -12.97
N LEU A 317 11.80 9.76 -13.45
CA LEU A 317 12.25 8.43 -13.80
C LEU A 317 12.13 8.23 -15.30
N ASP A 318 13.09 7.51 -15.90
CA ASP A 318 12.93 7.01 -17.27
C ASP A 318 11.86 5.91 -17.35
N SER A 319 11.51 5.52 -18.59
CA SER A 319 10.46 4.51 -18.84
C SER A 319 10.67 3.18 -18.12
N TYR A 320 11.92 2.74 -17.95
CA TYR A 320 12.21 1.47 -17.29
C TYR A 320 11.98 1.60 -15.78
N HIS A 321 12.58 2.61 -15.14
CA HIS A 321 12.47 2.82 -13.70
C HIS A 321 11.04 3.19 -13.28
N PHE A 322 10.32 3.94 -14.11
CA PHE A 322 8.90 4.22 -13.89
C PHE A 322 8.05 2.94 -13.93
N ALA A 323 8.27 2.07 -14.92
CA ALA A 323 7.55 0.79 -14.99
C ALA A 323 7.86 -0.11 -13.79
N ARG A 324 9.12 -0.15 -13.33
CA ARG A 324 9.51 -0.86 -12.10
C ARG A 324 8.79 -0.30 -10.87
N MET A 325 8.70 1.03 -10.74
CA MET A 325 7.96 1.69 -9.66
C MET A 325 6.47 1.30 -9.69
N GLN A 326 5.84 1.31 -10.86
CA GLN A 326 4.43 0.91 -11.01
C GLN A 326 4.18 -0.53 -10.60
N ILE A 327 5.09 -1.46 -10.95
CA ILE A 327 5.00 -2.86 -10.52
C ILE A 327 5.00 -2.96 -8.99
N LEU A 328 5.85 -2.20 -8.30
CA LEU A 328 5.88 -2.17 -6.84
C LEU A 328 4.61 -1.56 -6.26
N PHE A 329 4.09 -0.50 -6.89
CA PHE A 329 2.83 0.12 -6.47
C PHE A 329 1.66 -0.86 -6.54
N ASP A 330 1.50 -1.54 -7.67
CA ASP A 330 0.43 -2.52 -7.85
C ASP A 330 0.60 -3.68 -6.87
N LYS A 331 1.83 -4.18 -6.70
CA LYS A 331 2.14 -5.33 -5.85
C LYS A 331 1.75 -5.13 -4.39
N TYR A 332 1.93 -3.92 -3.87
CA TYR A 332 1.76 -3.58 -2.44
C TYR A 332 0.58 -2.63 -2.17
N GLY A 333 -0.16 -2.23 -3.19
CA GLY A 333 -1.24 -1.23 -3.07
C GLY A 333 -0.75 0.17 -2.71
N ILE A 334 0.47 0.54 -3.12
CA ILE A 334 1.03 1.86 -2.82
C ILE A 334 0.37 2.91 -3.71
N ASN A 335 -0.21 3.93 -3.10
CA ASN A 335 -0.75 5.07 -3.83
C ASN A 335 0.39 5.97 -4.33
N PRO A 336 0.48 6.29 -5.64
CA PRO A 336 1.48 7.20 -6.17
C PRO A 336 1.50 8.59 -5.50
N GLU A 337 0.35 9.05 -5.00
CA GLU A 337 0.25 10.34 -4.28
C GLU A 337 0.97 10.30 -2.92
N ASP A 338 1.05 9.13 -2.29
CA ASP A 338 1.70 8.91 -1.00
C ASP A 338 3.22 8.67 -1.15
N ALA A 339 3.72 8.46 -2.37
CA ALA A 339 5.09 8.06 -2.69
C ALA A 339 6.01 9.23 -3.12
N ASN A 340 5.80 10.43 -2.58
CA ASN A 340 6.57 11.65 -2.93
C ASN A 340 6.51 12.05 -4.43
N LYS A 341 5.38 11.75 -5.10
CA LYS A 341 5.01 12.28 -6.43
C LYS A 341 6.13 12.21 -7.48
N PRO A 342 6.54 11.02 -7.96
CA PRO A 342 7.39 10.96 -9.13
C PRO A 342 6.68 11.61 -10.35
N ILE A 343 7.32 12.60 -10.94
CA ILE A 343 6.95 13.28 -12.19
C ILE A 343 7.77 12.66 -13.33
N PHE A 344 7.14 11.83 -14.15
CA PHE A 344 7.73 11.32 -15.40
C PHE A 344 8.10 12.47 -16.37
N ARG A 345 9.26 12.38 -17.04
CA ARG A 345 9.61 13.19 -18.22
C ARG A 345 10.01 12.30 -19.37
#